data_AF-A0A2J9E0Y2-F1
#
_entry.id   AF-A0A2J9E0Y2-F1
#
_cell.length_a   1.000
_cell.length_b   1.000
_cell.length_c   1.000
_cell.angle_alpha   90.00
_cell.angle_beta   90.00
_cell.angle_gamma   90.00
#
_symmetry.space_group_name_H-M   'P 1'
#
loop_
_entity.id
_entity.type
_entity.pdbx_description
1 polymer ?
#
loop_
_entity_poly.entity_id
_entity_poly.type
_entity_poly.pdbx_seq_one_letter_code
_entity_poly.pdbx_strand_id
1 'polypeptide(L)'
;MKTLSQKLYLLLVAASVTACNAPEHDPNILYNEEHKDPIKELEVDVIPDQEMPFQKLFYVPVYSNIYVDEDSPKVMLSATLSIRNTSLDHSIYVTKIDYYNTKGDYVRPYLSKSIELPPMGTLNYIVEKLDDTGGDGANFVVAIESGTARVKPLIETIMIGTFNNKSFSFKSDSLVIDDSSKDKYFNAN
;
A
#
# COMPACT_ATOMS: atom_id res chain seq x y z
N MET A 1 -73.24 18.28 -22.58
CA MET A 1 -72.59 17.33 -23.52
C MET A 1 -71.31 16.85 -22.85
N LYS A 2 -71.30 15.72 -22.11
CA LYS A 2 -70.90 14.35 -22.55
C LYS A 2 -69.62 14.40 -23.41
N THR A 3 -68.46 13.82 -23.08
CA THR A 3 -68.11 12.44 -22.61
C THR A 3 -66.71 12.49 -21.93
N LEU A 4 -66.40 11.89 -20.78
CA LEU A 4 -66.12 10.48 -20.43
C LEU A 4 -65.10 9.73 -21.32
N SER A 5 -64.09 9.11 -20.65
CA SER A 5 -63.06 8.14 -21.11
C SER A 5 -61.77 8.79 -21.68
N GLN A 6 -60.53 8.40 -21.36
CA GLN A 6 -60.00 7.12 -20.85
C GLN A 6 -58.59 7.36 -20.27
N LYS A 7 -58.24 6.66 -19.19
CA LYS A 7 -56.85 6.56 -18.69
C LYS A 7 -55.96 5.94 -19.78
N LEU A 8 -54.84 6.55 -20.11
CA LEU A 8 -53.73 5.84 -20.73
C LEU A 8 -52.40 6.37 -20.18
N TYR A 9 -51.77 5.48 -19.41
CA TYR A 9 -50.43 5.60 -18.87
C TYR A 9 -49.44 6.01 -19.96
N LEU A 10 -48.70 7.10 -19.77
CA LEU A 10 -47.33 7.17 -20.27
C LEU A 10 -46.41 7.16 -19.04
N LEU A 11 -45.82 5.98 -18.84
CA LEU A 11 -44.78 5.67 -17.89
C LEU A 11 -43.74 6.80 -17.87
N LEU A 12 -43.57 7.42 -16.70
CA LEU A 12 -42.36 8.14 -16.36
C LEU A 12 -41.26 7.08 -16.24
N VAL A 13 -40.53 6.81 -17.34
CA VAL A 13 -39.26 6.07 -17.24
C VAL A 13 -38.27 7.04 -16.63
N ALA A 14 -38.34 7.20 -15.31
CA ALA A 14 -37.19 7.59 -14.53
C ALA A 14 -36.20 6.43 -14.66
N ALA A 15 -35.39 6.48 -15.73
CA ALA A 15 -34.18 5.69 -15.82
C ALA A 15 -33.30 6.18 -14.66
N SER A 16 -33.47 5.53 -13.53
CA SER A 16 -32.51 5.52 -12.44
C SER A 16 -31.18 5.14 -13.09
N VAL A 17 -30.35 6.15 -13.33
CA VAL A 17 -28.93 5.98 -13.55
C VAL A 17 -28.42 5.43 -12.23
N THR A 18 -28.55 4.12 -12.06
CA THR A 18 -27.71 3.38 -11.14
C THR A 18 -26.33 3.53 -11.74
N ALA A 19 -25.60 4.54 -11.26
CA ALA A 19 -24.17 4.56 -11.41
C ALA A 19 -23.72 3.22 -10.83
N CYS A 20 -23.34 2.30 -11.71
CA CYS A 20 -22.47 1.22 -11.31
C CYS A 20 -21.24 1.94 -10.76
N ASN A 21 -21.11 1.96 -9.43
CA ASN A 21 -19.81 2.26 -8.84
C ASN A 21 -18.86 1.26 -9.49
N ALA A 22 -17.93 1.75 -10.30
CA ALA A 22 -16.87 0.92 -10.83
C ALA A 22 -16.21 0.23 -9.63
N PRO A 23 -15.80 -1.05 -9.76
CA PRO A 23 -15.05 -1.71 -8.70
C PRO A 23 -13.90 -0.80 -8.30
N GLU A 24 -13.73 -0.60 -7.00
CA GLU A 24 -12.61 0.14 -6.44
C GLU A 24 -11.33 -0.47 -7.03
N HIS A 25 -10.59 0.32 -7.82
CA HIS A 25 -9.40 -0.15 -8.50
C HIS A 25 -8.27 -0.22 -7.48
N ASP A 26 -8.13 -1.36 -6.81
CA ASP A 26 -6.99 -1.63 -5.94
C ASP A 26 -5.82 -2.14 -6.78
N PRO A 27 -4.72 -1.38 -6.94
CA PRO A 27 -3.57 -1.79 -7.73
C PRO A 27 -2.91 -3.08 -7.23
N ASN A 28 -3.15 -3.48 -5.98
CA ASN A 28 -2.53 -4.66 -5.37
C ASN A 28 -3.25 -5.99 -5.72
N ILE A 29 -4.49 -5.91 -6.24
CA ILE A 29 -5.29 -7.10 -6.61
C ILE A 29 -5.01 -7.55 -8.06
N LEU A 30 -4.49 -6.67 -8.91
CA LEU A 30 -4.59 -6.80 -10.38
C LEU A 30 -3.54 -7.68 -11.06
N TYR A 31 -2.67 -8.38 -10.33
CA TYR A 31 -1.48 -9.01 -10.92
C TYR A 31 -1.31 -10.53 -10.72
N ASN A 32 -2.32 -11.26 -10.26
CA ASN A 32 -2.24 -12.73 -10.25
C ASN A 32 -3.17 -13.37 -11.29
N GLU A 33 -2.78 -14.54 -11.80
CA GLU A 33 -3.56 -15.28 -12.81
C GLU A 33 -4.96 -15.66 -12.30
N GLU A 34 -5.15 -15.71 -10.98
CA GLU A 34 -6.41 -16.05 -10.32
C GLU A 34 -7.27 -14.85 -9.93
N HIS A 35 -6.82 -13.60 -10.16
CA HIS A 35 -7.46 -12.35 -9.69
C HIS A 35 -7.80 -12.34 -8.19
N LYS A 36 -7.05 -13.11 -7.39
CA LYS A 36 -7.12 -13.10 -5.93
C LYS A 36 -6.16 -12.07 -5.37
N ASP A 37 -6.52 -11.46 -4.27
CA ASP A 37 -5.61 -10.57 -3.57
C ASP A 37 -4.45 -11.39 -2.95
N PRO A 38 -3.21 -11.28 -3.47
CA PRO A 38 -2.08 -12.06 -2.97
C PRO A 38 -1.70 -11.67 -1.54
N ILE A 39 -2.15 -10.51 -1.06
CA ILE A 39 -1.89 -10.01 0.28
C ILE A 39 -2.82 -10.69 1.28
N LYS A 40 -4.09 -10.90 0.92
CA LYS A 40 -5.08 -11.58 1.78
C LYS A 40 -4.68 -13.00 2.15
N GLU A 41 -3.95 -13.70 1.29
CA GLU A 41 -3.47 -15.05 1.59
C GLU A 41 -2.38 -15.07 2.68
N LEU A 42 -1.74 -13.93 2.93
CA LEU A 42 -0.70 -13.77 3.94
C LEU A 42 -1.24 -13.12 5.23
N GLU A 43 -2.49 -12.66 5.24
CA GLU A 43 -3.12 -12.08 6.43
C GLU A 43 -3.29 -13.11 7.54
N VAL A 44 -2.92 -12.70 8.75
CA VAL A 44 -3.14 -13.47 9.98
C VAL A 44 -4.01 -12.67 10.94
N ASP A 45 -5.02 -13.33 11.50
CA ASP A 45 -5.94 -12.70 12.47
C ASP A 45 -5.25 -12.49 13.83
N VAL A 46 -4.31 -13.36 14.18
CA VAL A 46 -3.61 -13.36 15.47
C VAL A 46 -2.15 -13.73 15.26
N ILE A 47 -1.25 -12.87 15.72
CA ILE A 47 0.18 -13.19 15.81
C ILE A 47 0.38 -14.13 16.99
N PRO A 48 1.24 -15.18 16.89
CA PRO A 48 1.47 -16.10 17.99
C PRO A 48 1.81 -15.38 19.30
N ASP A 49 1.12 -15.75 20.38
CA ASP A 49 1.38 -15.25 21.73
C ASP A 49 2.69 -15.86 22.28
N GLN A 50 3.79 -15.28 21.83
CA GLN A 50 5.15 -15.63 22.22
C GLN A 50 6.00 -14.37 22.29
N GLU A 51 7.17 -14.48 22.95
CA GLU A 51 8.13 -13.39 22.92
C GLU A 51 8.58 -13.09 21.48
N MET A 52 8.58 -11.80 21.12
CA MET A 52 9.07 -11.30 19.84
C MET A 52 10.40 -10.55 20.05
N PRO A 53 11.53 -11.28 20.22
CA PRO A 53 12.82 -10.65 20.50
C PRO A 53 13.33 -9.79 19.34
N PHE A 54 12.82 -9.98 18.12
CA PHE A 54 12.98 -9.03 17.04
C PHE A 54 11.73 -8.17 16.93
N GLN A 55 11.89 -6.88 17.18
CA GLN A 55 10.91 -5.85 16.86
C GLN A 55 11.68 -4.69 16.26
N LYS A 56 11.37 -4.25 15.04
CA LYS A 56 12.04 -3.11 14.40
C LYS A 56 11.09 -2.28 13.57
N LEU A 57 11.31 -0.98 13.59
CA LEU A 57 10.67 -0.02 12.71
C LEU A 57 11.62 0.36 11.59
N PHE A 58 11.07 0.49 10.40
CA PHE A 58 11.83 0.86 9.21
C PHE A 58 11.17 2.07 8.56
N TYR A 59 11.95 3.13 8.39
CA TYR A 59 11.63 4.24 7.51
C TYR A 59 12.00 3.85 6.08
N VAL A 60 11.05 3.92 5.16
CA VAL A 60 11.26 3.56 3.75
C VAL A 60 10.89 4.74 2.87
N PRO A 61 11.86 5.45 2.26
CA PRO A 61 11.56 6.57 1.38
C PRO A 61 10.75 6.12 0.17
N VAL A 62 9.77 6.90 -0.26
CA VAL A 62 9.03 6.67 -1.52
C VAL A 62 8.68 8.00 -2.16
N TYR A 63 8.74 8.06 -3.48
CA TYR A 63 8.53 9.30 -4.23
C TYR A 63 7.37 9.10 -5.18
N SER A 64 6.28 9.86 -5.02
CA SER A 64 5.20 9.88 -6.00
C SER A 64 5.53 10.80 -7.18
N ASN A 65 6.44 11.76 -6.97
CA ASN A 65 7.01 12.58 -8.03
C ASN A 65 8.45 13.02 -7.71
N ILE A 66 9.19 13.34 -8.77
CA ILE A 66 10.53 13.97 -8.69
C ILE A 66 10.62 15.15 -9.66
N TYR A 67 11.59 16.03 -9.43
CA TYR A 67 11.89 17.18 -10.28
C TYR A 67 12.93 16.81 -11.34
N VAL A 68 12.73 17.26 -12.59
CA VAL A 68 13.61 16.89 -13.70
C VAL A 68 14.11 18.10 -14.50
N ASP A 69 13.26 19.10 -14.76
CA ASP A 69 13.64 20.29 -15.54
C ASP A 69 12.80 21.52 -15.15
N GLU A 70 13.23 22.72 -15.56
CA GLU A 70 12.50 23.98 -15.31
C GLU A 70 11.12 24.01 -15.97
N ASP A 71 11.00 23.45 -17.19
CA ASP A 71 9.76 23.44 -17.98
C ASP A 71 8.79 22.30 -17.58
N SER A 72 9.29 21.27 -16.89
CA SER A 72 8.48 20.17 -16.36
C SER A 72 8.81 19.96 -14.88
N PRO A 73 8.13 20.68 -13.99
CA PRO A 73 8.52 20.72 -12.60
C PRO A 73 8.41 19.36 -11.93
N LYS A 74 7.55 18.45 -12.41
CA LYS A 74 7.31 17.16 -11.76
C LYS A 74 7.07 16.03 -12.76
N VAL A 75 7.79 14.92 -12.54
CA VAL A 75 7.53 13.64 -13.19
C VAL A 75 6.91 12.70 -12.17
N MET A 76 5.68 12.27 -12.44
CA MET A 76 4.95 11.30 -11.61
C MET A 76 5.55 9.90 -11.73
N LEU A 77 5.59 9.18 -10.63
CA LEU A 77 6.22 7.87 -10.50
C LEU A 77 5.22 6.85 -9.99
N SER A 78 5.23 5.65 -10.58
CA SER A 78 4.67 4.48 -9.91
C SER A 78 5.71 3.97 -8.92
N ALA A 79 5.29 3.57 -7.72
CA ALA A 79 6.21 3.04 -6.73
C ALA A 79 5.75 1.69 -6.19
N THR A 80 6.71 0.83 -5.88
CA THR A 80 6.47 -0.46 -5.25
C THR A 80 7.28 -0.55 -3.98
N LEU A 81 6.62 -0.63 -2.82
CA LEU A 81 7.23 -1.06 -1.56
C LEU A 81 7.40 -2.58 -1.62
N SER A 82 8.61 -3.08 -1.42
CA SER A 82 8.92 -4.50 -1.37
C SER A 82 9.50 -4.86 0.00
N ILE A 83 8.85 -5.79 0.69
CA ILE A 83 9.29 -6.34 1.97
C ILE A 83 9.58 -7.82 1.76
N ARG A 84 10.82 -8.23 2.02
CA ARG A 84 11.31 -9.59 1.75
C ARG A 84 11.85 -10.21 3.02
N ASN A 85 11.30 -11.38 3.37
CA ASN A 85 11.89 -12.22 4.40
C ASN A 85 13.12 -12.91 3.81
N THR A 86 14.32 -12.58 4.31
CA THR A 86 15.58 -13.21 3.84
C THR A 86 15.96 -14.44 4.65
N SER A 87 15.14 -14.82 5.63
CA SER A 87 15.34 -16.01 6.46
C SER A 87 14.95 -17.27 5.69
N LEU A 88 15.72 -18.34 5.85
CA LEU A 88 15.43 -19.66 5.26
C LEU A 88 14.55 -20.52 6.17
N ASP A 89 14.44 -20.18 7.45
CA ASP A 89 13.90 -21.04 8.50
C ASP A 89 12.93 -20.35 9.45
N HIS A 90 12.83 -19.02 9.42
CA HIS A 90 11.95 -18.26 10.32
C HIS A 90 11.01 -17.33 9.55
N SER A 91 9.72 -17.32 9.93
CA SER A 91 8.77 -16.31 9.49
C SER A 91 9.06 -14.93 10.14
N ILE A 92 8.58 -13.88 9.49
CA ILE A 92 8.48 -12.54 10.05
C ILE A 92 7.03 -12.07 9.97
N TYR A 93 6.62 -11.21 10.88
CA TYR A 93 5.28 -10.62 10.91
C TYR A 93 5.40 -9.13 10.60
N VAL A 94 4.68 -8.66 9.58
CA VAL A 94 4.53 -7.24 9.29
C VAL A 94 3.24 -6.78 9.95
N THR A 95 3.35 -5.95 10.99
CA THR A 95 2.21 -5.54 11.82
C THR A 95 1.60 -4.22 11.40
N LYS A 96 2.41 -3.31 10.85
CA LYS A 96 1.98 -2.01 10.35
C LYS A 96 2.75 -1.61 9.11
N ILE A 97 2.05 -0.94 8.20
CA ILE A 97 2.63 -0.19 7.08
C ILE A 97 1.85 1.12 7.03
N ASP A 98 2.46 2.19 7.53
CA ASP A 98 1.85 3.51 7.58
C ASP A 98 2.46 4.40 6.52
N TYR A 99 1.64 5.17 5.80
CA TYR A 99 2.08 6.06 4.73
C TYR A 99 2.02 7.52 5.16
N TYR A 100 3.11 8.25 4.95
CA TYR A 100 3.26 9.66 5.28
C TYR A 100 3.61 10.48 4.04
N ASN A 101 3.12 11.72 3.97
CA ASN A 101 3.42 12.65 2.89
C ASN A 101 4.74 13.43 3.14
N THR A 102 5.17 14.25 2.17
CA THR A 102 6.35 15.14 2.27
C THR A 102 6.38 16.01 3.52
N LYS A 103 5.22 16.41 4.04
CA LYS A 103 5.12 17.28 5.23
C LYS A 103 5.26 16.50 6.54
N GLY A 104 5.27 15.18 6.48
CA GLY A 104 5.24 14.29 7.65
C GLY A 104 3.83 14.04 8.19
N ASP A 105 2.78 14.39 7.45
CA ASP A 105 1.41 14.08 7.85
C ASP A 105 1.12 12.60 7.56
N TYR A 106 0.47 11.92 8.51
CA TYR A 106 -0.07 10.58 8.29
C TYR A 106 -1.19 10.63 7.25
N VAL A 107 -1.03 9.85 6.17
CA VAL A 107 -1.99 9.80 5.06
C VAL A 107 -2.99 8.66 5.28
N ARG A 108 -2.49 7.43 5.40
CA ARG A 108 -3.32 6.22 5.54
C ARG A 108 -2.51 4.99 5.98
N PRO A 109 -3.17 3.96 6.55
CA PRO A 109 -2.56 2.66 6.72
C PRO A 109 -2.66 1.85 5.42
N TYR A 110 -1.74 0.91 5.24
CA TYR A 110 -1.75 -0.07 4.16
C TYR A 110 -2.10 -1.49 4.64
N LEU A 111 -2.02 -1.73 5.95
CA LEU A 111 -2.44 -2.97 6.58
C LEU A 111 -3.72 -2.77 7.37
N SER A 112 -4.70 -3.65 7.14
CA SER A 112 -5.86 -3.81 8.03
C SER A 112 -5.67 -4.94 9.04
N LYS A 113 -4.86 -5.93 8.67
CA LYS A 113 -4.44 -7.07 9.49
C LYS A 113 -2.93 -7.26 9.38
N SER A 114 -2.36 -7.95 10.36
CA SER A 114 -0.96 -8.34 10.30
C SER A 114 -0.73 -9.36 9.18
N ILE A 115 0.46 -9.33 8.61
CA ILE A 115 0.87 -10.23 7.54
C ILE A 115 1.97 -11.16 8.06
N GLU A 116 1.78 -12.48 7.93
CA GLU A 116 2.88 -13.43 8.10
C GLU A 116 3.62 -13.60 6.77
N LEU A 117 4.91 -13.27 6.76
CA LEU A 117 5.78 -13.61 5.65
C LEU A 117 6.56 -14.88 5.97
N PRO A 118 6.29 -15.99 5.26
CA PRO A 118 7.02 -17.24 5.46
C PRO A 118 8.51 -17.05 5.12
N PRO A 119 9.37 -18.02 5.47
CA PRO A 119 10.75 -18.03 5.00
C PRO A 119 10.84 -17.79 3.49
N MET A 120 11.73 -16.88 3.08
CA MET A 120 11.88 -16.44 1.68
C MET A 120 10.64 -15.75 1.05
N GLY A 121 9.58 -15.50 1.82
CA GLY A 121 8.37 -14.82 1.40
C GLY A 121 8.60 -13.35 1.04
N THR A 122 7.74 -12.81 0.18
CA THR A 122 7.79 -11.42 -0.29
C THR A 122 6.39 -10.81 -0.26
N LEU A 123 6.30 -9.58 0.22
CA LEU A 123 5.11 -8.74 0.19
C LEU A 123 5.43 -7.50 -0.64
N ASN A 124 4.55 -7.17 -1.58
CA ASN A 124 4.66 -5.97 -2.39
C ASN A 124 3.40 -5.13 -2.25
N TYR A 125 3.58 -3.82 -2.09
CA TYR A 125 2.52 -2.82 -2.15
C TYR A 125 2.81 -1.79 -3.22
N ILE A 126 1.80 -1.46 -4.02
CA ILE A 126 1.91 -0.53 -5.12
C ILE A 126 1.27 0.81 -4.73
N VAL A 127 2.02 1.89 -4.94
CA VAL A 127 1.50 3.26 -4.99
C VAL A 127 1.35 3.61 -6.46
N GLU A 128 0.12 3.87 -6.88
CA GLU A 128 -0.15 4.16 -8.29
C GLU A 128 0.49 5.47 -8.74
N LYS A 129 0.84 5.54 -10.02
CA LYS A 129 1.47 6.73 -10.62
C LYS A 129 0.66 8.02 -10.43
N LEU A 130 -0.66 7.92 -10.40
CA LEU A 130 -1.55 9.06 -10.28
C LEU A 130 -1.86 9.42 -8.82
N ASP A 131 -1.35 8.68 -7.85
CA ASP A 131 -1.46 9.03 -6.44
C ASP A 131 -0.43 10.10 -6.08
N ASP A 132 -0.89 11.36 -6.01
CA ASP A 132 -0.07 12.50 -5.62
C ASP A 132 -0.12 12.82 -4.12
N THR A 133 -0.85 12.03 -3.32
CA THR A 133 -1.08 12.32 -1.89
C THR A 133 0.20 12.28 -1.05
N GLY A 134 1.22 11.55 -1.51
CA GLY A 134 2.52 11.47 -0.86
C GLY A 134 3.44 12.66 -1.14
N GLY A 135 3.55 13.07 -2.40
CA GLY A 135 4.51 14.07 -2.84
C GLY A 135 5.92 13.54 -3.13
N ASP A 136 6.88 14.46 -3.11
CA ASP A 136 8.31 14.32 -3.41
C ASP A 136 9.19 13.91 -2.22
N GLY A 137 8.60 13.69 -1.05
CA GLY A 137 9.29 13.28 0.18
C GLY A 137 8.45 12.32 1.02
N ALA A 138 7.58 11.55 0.37
CA ALA A 138 6.73 10.57 1.04
C ALA A 138 7.56 9.42 1.63
N ASN A 139 6.98 8.70 2.57
CA ASN A 139 7.64 7.57 3.19
C ASN A 139 6.64 6.58 3.78
N PHE A 140 7.11 5.34 3.92
CA PHE A 140 6.46 4.34 4.73
C PHE A 140 7.16 4.20 6.07
N VAL A 141 6.38 3.93 7.11
CA VAL A 141 6.87 3.34 8.37
C VAL A 141 6.38 1.90 8.43
N VAL A 142 7.31 0.95 8.41
CA VAL A 142 7.03 -0.48 8.43
C VAL A 142 7.43 -1.06 9.78
N ALA A 143 6.49 -1.70 10.48
CA ALA A 143 6.73 -2.42 11.71
C ALA A 143 6.86 -3.92 11.43
N ILE A 144 7.99 -4.50 11.84
CA ILE A 144 8.25 -5.93 11.71
C ILE A 144 8.60 -6.53 13.06
N GLU A 145 8.02 -7.69 13.33
CA GLU A 145 8.40 -8.52 14.46
C GLU A 145 8.63 -9.99 14.09
N SER A 146 9.38 -10.71 14.92
CA SER A 146 9.66 -12.14 14.73
C SER A 146 10.03 -12.80 16.05
N GLY A 147 9.68 -14.08 16.17
CA GLY A 147 10.03 -14.96 17.29
C GLY A 147 11.53 -15.26 17.41
N THR A 148 12.37 -14.73 16.50
CA THR A 148 13.83 -14.83 16.62
C THR A 148 14.52 -13.49 16.32
N ALA A 149 15.58 -13.19 17.07
CA ALA A 149 16.44 -12.02 16.81
C ALA A 149 17.34 -12.16 15.56
N ARG A 150 17.33 -13.33 14.89
CA ARG A 150 18.26 -13.68 13.82
C ARG A 150 17.82 -13.25 12.41
N VAL A 151 16.58 -12.78 12.25
CA VAL A 151 16.07 -12.33 10.95
C VAL A 151 16.69 -11.00 10.52
N LYS A 152 16.79 -10.80 9.20
CA LYS A 152 17.32 -9.58 8.57
C LYS A 152 16.51 -9.22 7.33
N PRO A 153 15.23 -8.80 7.48
CA PRO A 153 14.38 -8.49 6.34
C PRO A 153 15.02 -7.44 5.44
N LEU A 154 14.82 -7.59 4.13
CA LEU A 154 15.16 -6.57 3.14
C LEU A 154 13.89 -5.77 2.83
N ILE A 155 13.97 -4.45 3.01
CA ILE A 155 12.86 -3.54 2.73
C ILE A 155 13.38 -2.42 1.86
N GLU A 156 12.76 -2.26 0.70
CA GLU A 156 13.15 -1.29 -0.32
C GLU A 156 11.92 -0.79 -1.07
N THR A 157 12.07 0.36 -1.73
CA THR A 157 11.09 0.86 -2.70
C THR A 157 11.71 0.90 -4.07
N ILE A 158 10.92 0.56 -5.08
CA ILE A 158 11.29 0.66 -6.50
C ILE A 158 10.37 1.70 -7.12
N MET A 159 10.95 2.76 -7.68
CA MET A 159 10.22 3.81 -8.37
C MET A 159 10.47 3.69 -9.88
N ILE A 160 9.40 3.78 -10.66
CA ILE A 160 9.43 3.72 -12.12
C ILE A 160 8.76 4.96 -12.68
N GLY A 161 9.49 5.66 -13.55
CA GLY A 161 9.06 6.90 -14.18
C GLY A 161 9.25 6.88 -15.68
N THR A 162 8.42 7.67 -16.37
CA THR A 162 8.58 7.97 -17.78
C THR A 162 8.56 9.48 -17.97
N PHE A 163 9.55 10.00 -18.69
CA PHE A 163 9.65 11.41 -19.03
C PHE A 163 10.01 11.54 -20.51
N ASN A 164 9.11 12.15 -21.29
CA ASN A 164 9.18 12.14 -22.76
C ASN A 164 9.33 10.70 -23.28
N ASN A 165 10.35 10.45 -24.11
CA ASN A 165 10.66 9.13 -24.67
C ASN A 165 11.73 8.37 -23.86
N LYS A 166 11.90 8.71 -22.58
CA LYS A 166 12.88 8.06 -21.69
C LYS A 166 12.15 7.42 -20.51
N SER A 167 12.48 6.16 -20.25
CA SER A 167 12.06 5.45 -19.03
C SER A 167 13.24 5.34 -18.09
N PHE A 168 12.98 5.41 -16.79
CA PHE A 168 13.99 5.25 -15.76
C PHE A 168 13.37 4.53 -14.55
N SER A 169 14.24 3.90 -13.78
CA SER A 169 13.88 3.35 -12.48
C SER A 169 15.05 3.52 -11.52
N PHE A 170 14.71 3.61 -10.24
CA PHE A 170 15.67 3.68 -9.15
C PHE A 170 15.05 3.07 -7.91
N LYS A 171 15.90 2.68 -6.96
CA LYS A 171 15.47 2.13 -5.68
C LYS A 171 15.92 2.99 -4.51
N SER A 172 15.18 2.94 -3.42
CA SER A 172 15.62 3.46 -2.12
C SER A 172 15.64 2.33 -1.10
N ASP A 173 16.68 2.30 -0.28
CA ASP A 173 16.78 1.36 0.83
C ASP A 173 16.11 1.94 2.07
N SER A 174 15.66 1.05 2.96
CA SER A 174 15.12 1.43 4.26
C SER A 174 16.21 1.82 5.27
N LEU A 175 15.81 2.60 6.28
CA LEU A 175 16.59 2.93 7.46
C LEU A 175 15.87 2.42 8.70
N VAL A 176 16.61 1.88 9.67
CA VAL A 176 16.03 1.48 10.96
C VAL A 176 15.73 2.74 11.78
N ILE A 177 14.53 2.81 12.36
CA ILE A 177 14.16 3.83 13.33
C ILE A 177 14.47 3.29 14.73
N ASP A 178 15.45 3.91 15.40
CA ASP A 178 15.92 3.53 16.74
C ASP A 178 15.43 4.49 17.85
N ASP A 179 14.38 5.29 17.59
CA ASP A 179 13.88 6.28 18.54
C ASP A 179 12.94 5.73 19.63
N SER A 180 12.66 6.57 20.63
CA SER A 180 11.88 6.22 21.84
C SER A 180 10.39 6.01 21.60
N SER A 181 9.85 6.24 20.40
CA SER A 181 8.41 6.08 20.10
C SER A 181 8.05 4.70 19.56
N LYS A 182 9.03 3.80 19.44
CA LYS A 182 8.87 2.44 18.93
C LYS A 182 7.71 1.66 19.57
N ASP A 183 7.51 1.83 20.87
CA ASP A 183 6.46 1.13 21.63
C ASP A 183 5.05 1.43 21.11
N LYS A 184 4.80 2.60 20.51
CA LYS A 184 3.48 2.93 19.92
C LYS A 184 3.14 2.06 18.70
N TYR A 185 4.14 1.49 18.04
CA TYR A 185 3.90 0.65 16.88
C TYR A 185 3.62 -0.81 17.27
N PHE A 186 4.21 -1.30 18.36
CA PHE A 186 4.07 -2.70 18.80
C PHE A 186 3.07 -2.90 19.96
N ASN A 187 2.78 -1.86 20.75
CA ASN A 187 1.93 -1.96 21.95
C ASN A 187 0.60 -1.19 21.82
N ALA A 188 0.25 -0.70 20.63
CA ALA A 188 -1.02 -0.03 20.41
C ALA A 188 -2.14 -1.07 20.26
N ASN A 189 -2.87 -1.29 21.36
CA ASN A 189 -4.20 -1.88 21.36
C ASN A 189 -5.22 -0.94 20.72
#